data_AF-A0A3D4AA84-F1
#
_entry.id   AF-A0A3D4AA84-F1
#
_cell.length_a   1.000
_cell.length_b   1.000
_cell.length_c   1.000
_cell.angle_alpha   90.00
_cell.angle_beta   90.00
_cell.angle_gamma   90.00
#
_symmetry.space_group_name_H-M   'P 1'
#
loop_
_entity.id
_entity.type
_entity.pdbx_description
1 polymer ?
#
loop_
_entity_poly.entity_id
_entity_poly.type
_entity_poly.pdbx_seq_one_letter_code
_entity_poly.pdbx_strand_id
1 'polypeptide(L)'
;MRTVSTSLDMTDQQNANRYAEMRVAARVRERALFPWQRIPSELELQARWFAGDFGRHFVTPAGDKIDIVQFGIWNREAGPDFSDAAIRLNGSEPIRGSIEFDLTDRNWEAHG
;
A
#
# COMPACT_ATOMS: atom_id res chain seq x y z
N MET A 1 1.73 10.53 65.38
CA MET A 1 2.20 9.16 65.13
C MET A 1 1.22 8.48 64.19
N ARG A 2 1.65 8.29 62.94
CA ARG A 2 1.14 7.47 61.80
C ARG A 2 -0.33 7.56 61.37
N THR A 3 -0.73 7.40 60.10
CA THR A 3 -0.19 7.50 58.73
C THR A 3 -1.41 7.11 57.88
N VAL A 4 -2.01 8.01 57.09
CA VAL A 4 -3.02 7.65 56.07
C VAL A 4 -2.50 8.17 54.74
N SER A 5 -1.65 7.40 54.08
CA SER A 5 -1.13 7.78 52.75
C SER A 5 -0.74 6.59 51.88
N THR A 6 -1.21 5.38 52.18
CA THR A 6 -0.72 4.16 51.50
C THR A 6 -1.55 3.79 50.26
N SER A 7 -2.81 4.22 50.16
CA SER A 7 -3.72 3.72 49.10
C SER A 7 -3.63 4.48 47.77
N LEU A 8 -3.22 5.76 47.78
CA LEU A 8 -2.97 6.54 46.56
C LEU A 8 -1.63 6.15 45.91
N ASP A 9 -0.59 5.92 46.71
CA ASP A 9 0.74 5.51 46.21
C ASP A 9 0.71 4.15 45.52
N MET A 10 -0.12 3.21 46.00
CA MET A 10 -0.23 1.89 45.37
C MET A 10 -0.88 1.94 43.98
N THR A 11 -1.83 2.85 43.76
CA THR A 11 -2.48 3.00 42.44
C THR A 11 -1.55 3.69 41.45
N ASP A 12 -0.77 4.67 41.89
CA ASP A 12 0.22 5.34 41.05
C ASP A 12 1.37 4.40 40.67
N GLN A 13 1.84 3.58 41.62
CA GLN A 13 2.84 2.55 41.36
C GLN A 13 2.32 1.46 40.41
N GLN A 14 1.04 1.07 40.53
CA GLN A 14 0.40 0.12 39.62
C GLN A 14 0.24 0.71 38.21
N ASN A 15 -0.14 1.98 38.10
CA ASN A 15 -0.24 2.68 36.83
C ASN A 15 1.14 2.83 36.18
N ALA A 16 2.17 3.21 36.93
CA ALA A 16 3.55 3.30 36.45
C ALA A 16 4.08 1.95 35.94
N ASN A 17 3.77 0.85 36.62
CA ASN A 17 4.08 -0.51 36.14
C ASN A 17 3.37 -0.81 34.83
N ARG A 18 2.09 -0.46 34.72
CA ARG A 18 1.29 -0.65 33.51
C ARG A 18 1.82 0.19 32.33
N TYR A 19 2.26 1.42 32.59
CA TYR A 19 2.94 2.26 31.60
C TYR A 19 4.29 1.67 31.17
N ALA A 20 5.07 1.11 32.11
CA ALA A 20 6.32 0.44 31.78
C ALA A 20 6.11 -0.82 30.92
N GLU A 21 5.08 -1.62 31.23
CA GLU A 21 4.65 -2.77 30.43
C GLU A 21 4.19 -2.35 29.02
N MET A 22 3.39 -1.29 28.90
CA MET A 22 2.96 -0.75 27.61
C MET A 22 4.14 -0.21 26.78
N ARG A 23 5.18 0.37 27.42
CA ARG A 23 6.41 0.79 26.72
C ARG A 23 7.23 -0.40 26.21
N VAL A 24 7.24 -1.52 26.94
CA VAL A 24 7.91 -2.76 26.48
C VAL A 24 7.12 -3.43 25.34
N ALA A 25 5.79 -3.34 25.37
CA ALA A 25 4.90 -3.88 24.34
C ALA A 25 4.82 -2.99 23.08
N ALA A 26 5.03 -1.68 23.22
CA ALA A 26 5.15 -0.72 22.12
C ALA A 26 6.50 -0.86 21.42
N ARG A 27 6.79 -2.04 20.88
CA ARG A 27 7.84 -2.23 19.90
C ARG A 27 7.40 -1.58 18.60
N VAL A 28 7.60 -0.27 18.51
CA VAL A 28 7.69 0.40 17.20
C VAL A 28 8.87 -0.27 16.50
N ARG A 29 8.59 -1.21 15.60
CA ARG A 29 9.64 -1.77 14.76
C ARG A 29 10.05 -0.68 13.77
N GLU A 30 11.32 -0.32 13.78
CA GLU A 30 11.90 0.42 12.67
C GLU A 30 11.64 -0.36 11.38
N ARG A 31 11.09 0.36 10.39
CA ARG A 31 10.86 -0.13 9.04
C ARG A 31 12.21 -0.67 8.54
N ALA A 32 12.23 -1.94 8.12
CA ALA A 32 13.44 -2.54 7.56
C ALA A 32 13.97 -1.62 6.44
N LEU A 33 15.13 -1.00 6.67
CA LEU A 33 15.72 -0.02 5.76
C LEU A 33 16.13 -0.66 4.42
N PHE A 34 16.24 -1.99 4.40
CA PHE A 34 16.45 -2.80 3.21
C PHE A 34 15.63 -4.09 3.32
N PRO A 35 14.38 -4.13 2.81
CA PRO A 35 13.72 -5.41 2.64
C PRO A 35 14.54 -6.24 1.66
N TRP A 36 14.66 -7.54 1.95
CA TRP A 36 15.08 -8.52 0.95
C TRP A 36 14.34 -8.23 -0.35
N GLN A 37 15.07 -8.13 -1.46
CA GLN A 37 14.52 -7.89 -2.80
C GLN A 37 13.69 -9.10 -3.22
N ARG A 38 12.52 -9.27 -2.60
CA ARG A 38 11.48 -10.18 -3.08
C ARG A 38 10.71 -9.46 -4.17
N ILE A 39 10.38 -10.20 -5.21
CA ILE A 39 9.46 -9.72 -6.23
C ILE A 39 8.13 -9.42 -5.51
N PRO A 40 7.59 -8.20 -5.62
CA PRO A 40 6.30 -7.87 -5.03
C PRO A 40 5.22 -8.78 -5.61
N SER A 41 4.25 -9.18 -4.79
CA SER A 41 3.11 -9.92 -5.31
C SER A 41 2.25 -9.02 -6.21
N GLU A 42 1.43 -9.63 -7.05
CA GLU A 42 0.47 -8.93 -7.90
C GLU A 42 -0.43 -7.99 -7.09
N LEU A 43 -0.97 -8.50 -5.97
CA LEU A 43 -1.78 -7.70 -5.05
C LEU A 43 -1.02 -6.49 -4.47
N GLU A 44 0.29 -6.62 -4.23
CA GLU A 44 1.12 -5.50 -3.79
C GLU A 44 1.34 -4.47 -4.91
N LEU A 45 1.50 -4.91 -6.15
CA LEU A 45 1.59 -4.03 -7.31
C LEU A 45 0.28 -3.27 -7.51
N GLN A 46 -0.86 -3.97 -7.48
CA GLN A 46 -2.18 -3.36 -7.54
C GLN A 46 -2.38 -2.33 -6.41
N ALA A 47 -2.02 -2.66 -5.17
CA ALA A 47 -2.14 -1.73 -4.05
C ALA A 47 -1.30 -0.46 -4.24
N ARG A 48 -0.07 -0.61 -4.75
CA ARG A 48 0.83 0.52 -5.06
C ARG A 48 0.32 1.35 -6.24
N TRP A 49 -0.26 0.71 -7.24
CA TRP A 49 -0.93 1.39 -8.35
C TRP A 49 -2.10 2.23 -7.86
N PHE A 50 -2.98 1.65 -7.04
CA PHE A 50 -4.09 2.35 -6.41
C PHE A 50 -3.63 3.53 -5.54
N ALA A 51 -2.51 3.37 -4.82
CA ALA A 51 -1.90 4.44 -4.03
C ALA A 51 -1.24 5.54 -4.88
N GLY A 52 -1.00 5.29 -6.18
CA GLY A 52 -0.31 6.21 -7.09
C GLY A 52 1.21 6.21 -6.93
N ASP A 53 1.79 5.19 -6.30
CA ASP A 53 3.22 5.12 -5.96
C ASP A 53 4.14 5.10 -7.19
N PHE A 54 3.63 4.67 -8.34
CA PHE A 54 4.37 4.65 -9.61
C PHE A 54 4.36 5.99 -10.36
N GLY A 55 3.60 6.97 -9.86
CA GLY A 55 3.37 8.23 -10.56
C GLY A 55 2.39 8.08 -11.73
N ARG A 56 2.40 9.06 -12.63
CA ARG A 56 1.44 9.19 -13.72
C ARG A 56 2.07 9.25 -15.11
N HIS A 57 3.39 9.27 -15.20
CA HIS A 57 4.10 9.49 -16.46
C HIS A 57 4.96 8.28 -16.77
N PHE A 58 4.69 7.64 -17.89
CA PHE A 58 5.35 6.42 -18.35
C PHE A 58 5.83 6.61 -19.79
N VAL A 59 6.76 5.77 -20.21
CA VAL A 59 7.27 5.72 -21.58
C VAL A 59 7.25 4.27 -22.04
N THR A 60 6.66 4.01 -23.20
CA THR A 60 6.66 2.66 -23.80
C THR A 60 8.05 2.30 -24.29
N PRO A 61 8.36 1.00 -24.52
CA PRO A 61 9.61 0.61 -25.16
C PRO A 61 9.84 1.22 -26.55
N ALA A 62 8.76 1.62 -27.24
CA ALA A 62 8.83 2.32 -28.52
C ALA A 62 9.08 3.83 -28.40
N GLY A 63 9.08 4.37 -27.17
CA GLY A 63 9.33 5.78 -26.88
C GLY A 63 8.07 6.65 -26.76
N ASP A 64 6.87 6.06 -26.85
CA ASP A 64 5.61 6.80 -26.68
C ASP A 64 5.39 7.19 -25.22
N LYS A 65 4.91 8.41 -25.01
CA LYS A 65 4.56 8.91 -23.68
C LYS A 65 3.16 8.47 -23.31
N ILE A 66 3.02 7.96 -22.10
CA ILE A 66 1.73 7.61 -21.49
C ILE A 66 1.54 8.50 -20.25
N ASP A 67 0.41 9.19 -20.21
CA ASP A 67 -0.03 9.93 -19.02
C ASP A 67 -1.27 9.27 -18.41
N ILE A 68 -1.20 8.88 -17.14
CA ILE A 68 -2.34 8.32 -16.40
C ILE A 68 -3.27 9.46 -15.96
N VAL A 69 -4.41 9.54 -16.63
CA VAL A 69 -5.49 10.48 -16.29
C VAL A 69 -6.29 9.93 -15.12
N GLN A 70 -6.72 8.67 -15.22
CA GLN A 70 -7.48 7.95 -14.19
C GLN A 70 -6.86 6.56 -13.99
N PHE A 71 -6.49 6.24 -12.74
CA PHE A 71 -5.90 4.95 -12.36
C PHE A 71 -6.87 3.77 -12.50
N GLY A 72 -8.17 4.04 -12.60
CA GLY A 72 -9.25 3.07 -12.64
C GLY A 72 -9.88 2.82 -11.27
N ILE A 73 -10.91 1.98 -11.25
CA ILE A 73 -11.60 1.49 -10.06
C ILE A 73 -11.04 0.11 -9.76
N TRP A 74 -10.45 -0.05 -8.56
CA TRP A 74 -9.87 -1.34 -8.15
C TRP A 74 -10.96 -2.39 -7.98
N ASN A 75 -10.87 -3.46 -8.76
CA ASN A 75 -11.70 -4.65 -8.64
C ASN A 75 -10.98 -5.69 -7.78
N ARG A 76 -11.72 -6.32 -6.87
CA ARG A 76 -11.23 -7.45 -6.05
C ARG A 76 -12.00 -8.74 -6.29
N GLU A 77 -12.85 -8.73 -7.31
CA GLU A 77 -13.65 -9.85 -7.75
C GLU A 77 -13.17 -10.33 -9.13
N ALA A 78 -13.99 -11.10 -9.84
CA ALA A 78 -13.69 -11.50 -11.20
C ALA A 78 -13.71 -10.31 -12.18
N GLY A 79 -12.91 -10.38 -13.24
CA GLY A 79 -12.71 -9.31 -14.21
C GLY A 79 -11.37 -8.61 -14.01
N PRO A 80 -11.17 -7.43 -14.62
CA PRO A 80 -9.87 -6.79 -14.62
C PRO A 80 -9.51 -6.21 -13.27
N ASP A 81 -8.22 -6.15 -12.95
CA ASP A 81 -7.71 -5.55 -11.71
C ASP A 81 -8.20 -4.13 -11.52
N PHE A 82 -8.18 -3.32 -12.58
CA PHE A 82 -8.78 -1.99 -12.57
C PHE A 82 -9.67 -1.78 -13.78
N SER A 83 -10.93 -1.44 -13.54
CA SER A 83 -11.87 -1.02 -14.58
C SER A 83 -11.84 0.50 -14.75
N ASP A 84 -12.39 1.00 -15.86
CA ASP A 84 -12.65 2.44 -16.06
C ASP A 84 -11.40 3.35 -15.95
N ALA A 85 -10.21 2.79 -16.20
CA ALA A 85 -8.97 3.56 -16.28
C ALA A 85 -8.96 4.45 -17.53
N ALA A 86 -8.15 5.50 -17.50
CA ALA A 86 -7.97 6.39 -18.65
C ALA A 86 -6.53 6.88 -18.75
N ILE A 87 -5.99 6.82 -19.97
CA ILE A 87 -4.63 7.27 -20.28
C ILE A 87 -4.64 8.23 -21.47
N ARG A 88 -3.63 9.10 -21.59
CA ARG A 88 -3.33 9.81 -22.84
C ARG A 88 -2.06 9.24 -23.46
N LEU A 89 -2.06 9.09 -24.77
CA LEU A 89 -0.89 8.67 -25.54
C LEU A 89 -0.33 9.88 -26.27
N ASN A 90 0.92 10.24 -26.02
CA ASN A 90 1.59 11.34 -26.70
C ASN A 90 0.80 12.68 -26.65
N GLY A 91 0.09 12.93 -25.54
CA GLY A 91 -0.74 14.13 -25.37
C GLY A 91 -2.06 14.12 -26.15
N SER A 92 -2.47 12.98 -26.70
CA SER A 92 -3.76 12.81 -27.37
C SER A 92 -4.95 12.89 -26.40
N GLU A 93 -6.16 12.76 -26.95
CA GLU A 93 -7.37 12.61 -26.14
C GLU A 93 -7.32 11.37 -25.24
N PRO A 94 -7.91 11.41 -24.03
CA PRO A 94 -7.93 10.27 -23.13
C PRO A 94 -8.61 9.04 -23.76
N ILE A 95 -7.93 7.91 -23.68
CA ILE A 95 -8.42 6.60 -24.08
C ILE A 95 -8.79 5.86 -22.80
N ARG A 96 -10.02 5.34 -22.75
CA ARG A 96 -10.51 4.55 -21.60
C ARG A 96 -10.28 3.06 -21.82
N GLY A 97 -10.04 2.33 -20.75
CA GLY A 97 -9.84 0.88 -20.79
C GLY A 97 -9.67 0.26 -19.40
N SER A 98 -9.32 -1.02 -19.40
CA SER A 98 -9.00 -1.79 -18.20
C SER A 98 -7.48 -1.86 -18.01
N ILE A 99 -7.03 -2.11 -16.79
CA ILE A 99 -5.63 -2.41 -16.46
C ILE A 99 -5.60 -3.76 -15.74
N GLU A 100 -4.63 -4.59 -16.13
CA GLU A 100 -4.31 -5.89 -15.52
C GLU A 100 -2.85 -5.86 -15.07
N PHE A 101 -2.56 -6.43 -13.92
CA PHE A 101 -1.21 -6.73 -13.48
C PHE A 101 -0.97 -8.22 -13.53
N ASP A 102 -0.03 -8.65 -14.37
CA ASP A 102 0.44 -10.02 -14.38
C ASP A 102 1.94 -10.05 -14.06
N LEU A 103 2.35 -10.97 -13.18
CA LEU A 103 3.78 -11.16 -12.85
C LEU A 103 4.56 -11.87 -13.97
N THR A 104 3.84 -12.47 -14.93
CA THR A 104 4.44 -13.14 -16.08
C THR A 104 3.60 -12.89 -17.33
N ASP A 105 4.24 -12.49 -18.42
CA ASP A 105 3.60 -12.19 -19.72
C ASP A 105 2.70 -13.31 -20.27
N ARG A 106 2.89 -14.55 -19.82
CA ARG A 106 2.11 -15.73 -20.26
C ARG A 106 0.66 -15.74 -19.77
N ASN A 107 0.28 -14.84 -18.88
CA ASN A 107 -1.03 -14.86 -18.23
C ASN A 107 -2.11 -14.07 -19.00
N TRP A 108 -1.70 -13.23 -19.98
CA TRP A 108 -2.62 -12.47 -20.83
C TRP A 108 -3.60 -13.35 -21.63
N GLU A 109 -3.18 -14.55 -22.05
CA GLU A 109 -4.05 -15.50 -22.78
C GLU A 109 -5.00 -16.29 -21.86
N ALA A 110 -4.76 -16.27 -20.53
CA ALA A 110 -5.55 -17.03 -19.56
C ALA A 110 -6.78 -16.26 -19.05
N HIS A 111 -6.83 -14.95 -19.30
CA HIS A 111 -7.93 -14.08 -18.90
C HIS A 111 -8.71 -13.62 -20.14
N GLY A 112 -9.86 -14.25 -20.36
CA GLY A 112 -10.84 -13.92 -21.41
C GLY A 112 -12.26 -14.06 -20.89
#